data_AF-A0A350QRV0-F1
#
_entry.id   AF-A0A350QRV0-F1
#
_cell.length_a   1.000
_cell.length_b   1.000
_cell.length_c   1.000
_cell.angle_alpha   90.00
_cell.angle_beta   90.00
_cell.angle_gamma   90.00
#
_symmetry.space_group_name_H-M   'P 1'
#
loop_
_entity.id
_entity.type
_entity.pdbx_description
1 polymer ?
#
loop_
_entity_poly.entity_id
_entity_poly.type
_entity_poly.pdbx_seq_one_letter_code
_entity_poly.pdbx_strand_id
1 'polypeptide(L)'
;MIRSSSMTNAEGLDTVIGATVGVREGDPAAAAASLEKARKLEADMDRVGAIEAYREATELGNDSEALFKLAWLLDQHGEEDEAIACYERIMNSPAGLPPINAMINLAVVYEDRGDIAGAERCLRKVLESAPNNPRARLFMKDILASKDMYYDEEQDRNIAKRSALLDTPVTDFELSVRARNCLKKMKIRTLGDLLKITEAELLSYKNFGETSLVEIKAMLSQKGLRLGQGLEGQYSQVRKEIYEELRGKAPDHILNKPVSALELSVRARKALQQLGAQSIGDLASRTEAELMGVKNFGQTSLVEIREKLGHFNLDLRMLD
;
A
#
# COMPACT_ATOMS: atom_id res chain seq x y z
N MET A 1 71.21 11.82 -34.91
CA MET A 1 70.40 12.43 -35.99
C MET A 1 69.56 11.35 -36.65
N ILE A 2 68.23 11.46 -36.49
CA ILE A 2 67.11 10.96 -37.31
C ILE A 2 67.04 9.47 -37.67
N ARG A 3 65.98 8.79 -37.19
CA ARG A 3 65.11 7.83 -37.91
C ARG A 3 63.82 7.59 -37.08
N SER A 4 62.67 8.06 -37.56
CA SER A 4 61.55 7.30 -38.20
C SER A 4 60.50 6.85 -37.17
N SER A 5 59.33 7.48 -37.02
CA SER A 5 58.13 7.59 -37.91
C SER A 5 57.24 6.35 -38.00
N SER A 6 55.94 6.59 -37.76
CA SER A 6 54.71 5.81 -38.09
C SER A 6 54.32 4.69 -37.12
N MET A 7 53.05 4.43 -36.76
CA MET A 7 51.73 5.02 -37.07
C MET A 7 50.69 4.38 -36.10
N THR A 8 49.66 5.15 -35.74
CA THR A 8 48.25 4.79 -35.47
C THR A 8 47.87 3.57 -34.62
N ASN A 9 47.14 3.81 -33.53
CA ASN A 9 45.76 3.31 -33.46
C ASN A 9 44.87 4.20 -32.58
N ALA A 10 43.65 4.43 -33.05
CA ALA A 10 42.61 5.20 -32.41
C ALA A 10 41.74 4.32 -31.49
N GLU A 11 40.86 5.02 -30.74
CA GLU A 11 39.66 4.56 -30.05
C GLU A 11 39.77 4.12 -28.58
N GLY A 12 38.91 4.73 -27.76
CA GLY A 12 38.67 4.39 -26.37
C GLY A 12 38.22 5.60 -25.55
N LEU A 13 37.00 6.11 -25.79
CA LEU A 13 36.26 6.82 -24.76
C LEU A 13 36.11 5.84 -23.58
N ASP A 14 36.65 6.20 -22.42
CA ASP A 14 36.14 5.63 -21.17
C ASP A 14 35.70 6.75 -20.25
N THR A 15 34.39 6.75 -20.08
CA THR A 15 33.61 7.53 -19.12
C THR A 15 33.81 6.88 -17.76
N VAL A 16 33.53 7.65 -16.70
CA VAL A 16 33.38 7.19 -15.30
C VAL A 16 34.69 7.06 -14.52
N ILE A 17 35.01 8.10 -13.74
CA ILE A 17 35.38 7.89 -12.33
C ILE A 17 34.61 8.93 -11.51
N GLY A 18 33.74 8.42 -10.64
CA GLY A 18 32.86 9.22 -9.80
C GLY A 18 33.61 10.25 -8.97
N ALA A 19 33.09 11.47 -8.99
CA ALA A 19 33.44 12.47 -8.00
C ALA A 19 32.88 12.00 -6.65
N THR A 20 33.70 11.26 -5.90
CA THR A 20 33.60 11.27 -4.45
C THR A 20 33.83 12.72 -4.03
N VAL A 21 32.75 13.43 -3.69
CA VAL A 21 32.82 14.73 -3.02
C VAL A 21 33.47 14.45 -1.67
N GLY A 22 34.80 14.56 -1.65
CA GLY A 22 35.59 14.48 -0.44
C GLY A 22 35.14 15.61 0.46
N VAL A 23 34.47 15.26 1.56
CA VAL A 23 34.24 16.16 2.68
C VAL A 23 35.62 16.63 3.13
N ARG A 24 36.02 17.86 2.74
CA ARG A 24 37.20 18.50 3.31
C ARG A 24 36.98 18.50 4.82
N GLU A 25 38.00 18.10 5.59
CA GLU A 25 38.06 18.37 7.03
C GLU A 25 38.06 19.89 7.19
N GLY A 26 36.86 20.45 7.26
CA GLY A 26 36.67 21.88 7.22
C GLY A 26 37.10 22.51 8.54
N ASP A 27 37.54 23.76 8.47
CA ASP A 27 37.94 24.54 9.63
C ASP A 27 36.69 24.93 10.43
N PRO A 28 36.44 24.33 11.61
CA PRO A 28 35.22 24.58 12.37
C PRO A 28 35.13 26.02 12.87
N ALA A 29 36.28 26.68 13.09
CA ALA A 29 36.31 28.08 13.51
C ALA A 29 35.95 29.01 12.35
N ALA A 30 36.45 28.72 11.14
CA ALA A 30 36.06 29.45 9.93
C ALA A 30 34.59 29.22 9.57
N ALA A 31 34.07 28.00 9.74
CA ALA A 31 32.65 27.69 9.57
C ALA A 31 31.77 28.49 10.54
N ALA A 32 32.15 28.56 11.83
CA ALA A 32 31.44 29.33 12.83
C ALA A 32 31.45 30.84 12.55
N ALA A 33 32.58 31.39 12.09
CA ALA A 33 32.67 32.80 11.70
C ALA A 33 31.77 33.12 10.48
N SER A 34 31.72 32.21 9.49
CA SER A 34 30.86 32.34 8.32
C SER A 34 29.38 32.25 8.69
N LEU A 35 29.02 31.39 9.66
CA LEU A 35 27.66 31.32 10.18
C LEU A 35 27.20 32.60 10.87
N GLU A 36 28.06 33.20 11.69
CA GLU A 36 27.72 34.44 12.38
C GLU A 36 27.53 35.59 11.38
N LYS A 37 28.38 35.66 10.36
CA LYS A 37 28.22 36.57 9.22
C LYS A 37 26.88 36.34 8.51
N ALA A 38 26.51 35.09 8.25
CA ALA A 38 25.25 34.75 7.59
C ALA A 38 24.03 35.18 8.40
N ARG A 39 24.02 34.92 9.71
CA ARG A 39 22.93 35.34 10.63
C ARG A 39 22.77 36.86 10.66
N LYS A 40 23.88 37.60 10.64
CA LYS A 40 23.85 39.07 10.59
C LYS A 40 23.22 39.57 9.28
N LEU A 41 23.63 39.00 8.14
CA LEU A 41 23.07 39.35 6.84
C LEU A 41 21.58 38.99 6.74
N GLU A 42 21.15 37.86 7.32
CA GLU A 42 19.73 37.49 7.45
C GLU A 42 18.97 38.55 8.27
N ALA A 43 19.53 38.99 9.41
CA ALA A 43 18.93 40.03 10.26
C ALA A 43 18.85 41.40 9.56
N ASP A 44 19.84 41.73 8.74
CA ASP A 44 19.87 42.94 7.91
C ASP A 44 18.95 42.83 6.67
N MET A 45 18.27 41.69 6.49
CA MET A 45 17.42 41.35 5.33
C MET A 45 18.17 41.32 3.99
N ASP A 46 19.51 41.23 4.02
CA ASP A 46 20.32 40.97 2.84
C ASP A 46 20.29 39.48 2.50
N ARG A 47 19.26 39.10 1.76
CA ARG A 47 18.95 37.71 1.45
C ARG A 47 20.00 37.04 0.57
N VAL A 48 20.53 37.76 -0.42
CA VAL A 48 21.56 37.24 -1.32
C VAL A 48 22.88 37.08 -0.58
N GLY A 49 23.27 38.10 0.21
CA GLY A 49 24.46 38.02 1.06
C GLY A 49 24.38 36.88 2.08
N ALA A 50 23.21 36.68 2.68
CA ALA A 50 22.97 35.58 3.62
C ALA A 50 23.13 34.20 2.95
N ILE A 51 22.58 34.00 1.74
CA ILE A 51 22.73 32.74 0.98
C ILE A 51 24.21 32.43 0.74
N GLU A 52 24.98 33.40 0.24
CA GLU A 52 26.42 33.20 -0.01
C GLU A 52 27.20 32.87 1.27
N ALA A 53 26.91 33.55 2.37
CA ALA A 53 27.57 33.31 3.66
C ALA A 53 27.17 31.95 4.27
N TYR A 54 25.92 31.52 4.12
CA TYR A 54 25.48 30.19 4.52
C TYR A 54 26.10 29.09 3.63
N ARG A 55 26.22 29.32 2.33
CA ARG A 55 26.90 28.40 1.40
C ARG A 55 28.34 28.18 1.83
N GLU A 56 29.09 29.27 2.04
CA GLU A 56 30.47 29.26 2.56
C GLU A 56 30.57 28.45 3.87
N ALA A 57 29.67 28.70 4.82
CA ALA A 57 29.63 27.96 6.08
C ALA A 57 29.41 26.45 5.89
N THR A 58 28.52 26.05 4.98
CA THR A 58 28.19 24.63 4.74
C THR A 58 29.21 23.87 3.90
N GLU A 59 30.09 24.58 3.20
CA GLU A 59 31.28 24.02 2.54
C GLU A 59 32.41 23.78 3.55
N LEU A 60 32.53 24.66 4.55
CA LEU A 60 33.51 24.58 5.63
C LEU A 60 33.08 23.65 6.79
N GLY A 61 31.84 23.19 6.81
CA GLY A 61 31.34 22.31 7.86
C GLY A 61 29.97 21.73 7.54
N ASN A 62 29.65 20.58 8.12
CA ASN A 62 28.37 19.90 7.88
C ASN A 62 27.36 20.17 9.01
N ASP A 63 27.11 21.44 9.29
CA ASP A 63 26.18 21.87 10.33
C ASP A 63 24.72 21.81 9.84
N SER A 64 23.86 21.10 10.57
CA SER A 64 22.46 20.89 10.18
C SER A 64 21.62 22.17 10.25
N GLU A 65 21.93 23.08 11.17
CA GLU A 65 21.22 24.37 11.29
C GLU A 65 21.54 25.27 10.09
N ALA A 66 22.83 25.38 9.75
CA ALA A 66 23.33 26.07 8.57
C ALA A 66 22.69 25.54 7.29
N LEU A 67 22.70 24.23 7.09
CA LEU A 67 22.08 23.59 5.93
C LEU A 67 20.58 23.85 5.85
N PHE A 68 19.88 23.82 6.99
CA PHE A 68 18.45 24.07 7.02
C PHE A 68 18.12 25.50 6.63
N LYS A 69 18.90 26.46 7.13
CA LYS A 69 18.75 27.89 6.82
C LYS A 69 19.08 28.19 5.36
N LEU A 70 20.17 27.62 4.85
CA LEU A 70 20.53 27.73 3.45
C LEU A 70 19.41 27.19 2.56
N ALA A 71 18.94 25.97 2.82
CA ALA A 71 17.87 25.33 2.05
C ALA A 71 16.60 26.19 2.04
N TRP A 72 16.19 26.71 3.19
CA TRP A 72 15.01 27.57 3.30
C TRP A 72 15.19 28.88 2.51
N LEU A 73 16.36 29.51 2.58
CA LEU A 73 16.60 30.75 1.82
C LEU A 73 16.67 30.51 0.32
N LEU A 74 17.22 29.38 -0.13
CA LEU A 74 17.29 28.97 -1.54
C LEU A 74 15.91 28.66 -2.11
N ASP A 75 15.11 27.89 -1.39
CA ASP A 75 13.71 27.58 -1.73
C ASP A 75 12.91 28.86 -1.98
N GLN A 76 12.95 29.78 -1.01
CA GLN A 76 12.27 31.07 -1.14
C GLN A 76 12.81 31.93 -2.31
N HIS A 77 14.00 31.61 -2.86
CA HIS A 77 14.68 32.34 -3.93
C HIS A 77 14.43 31.68 -5.30
N GLY A 78 13.86 30.47 -5.31
CA GLY A 78 13.62 29.66 -6.50
C GLY A 78 14.79 28.77 -6.91
N GLU A 79 15.83 28.65 -6.08
CA GLU A 79 16.99 27.76 -6.33
C GLU A 79 16.70 26.36 -5.76
N GLU A 80 15.65 25.72 -6.27
CA GLU A 80 15.07 24.48 -5.73
C GLU A 80 16.04 23.29 -5.73
N ASP A 81 16.86 23.15 -6.79
CA ASP A 81 17.81 22.03 -6.90
C ASP A 81 18.86 22.07 -5.77
N GLU A 82 19.40 23.25 -5.45
CA GLU A 82 20.36 23.43 -4.36
C GLU A 82 19.67 23.29 -2.98
N ALA A 83 18.42 23.77 -2.86
CA ALA A 83 17.63 23.60 -1.64
C ALA A 83 17.38 22.12 -1.31
N ILE A 84 17.00 21.30 -2.32
CA ILE A 84 16.82 19.85 -2.18
C ILE A 84 18.13 19.21 -1.73
N ALA A 85 19.26 19.53 -2.38
CA ALA A 85 20.55 18.97 -2.01
C ALA A 85 20.92 19.26 -0.55
N CYS A 86 20.62 20.46 -0.06
CA CYS A 86 20.82 20.82 1.34
C CYS A 86 19.94 20.01 2.29
N TYR A 87 18.64 19.86 1.98
CA TYR A 87 17.73 19.04 2.79
C TYR A 87 18.09 17.55 2.78
N GLU A 88 18.52 17.00 1.63
CA GLU A 88 18.99 15.62 1.52
C GLU A 88 20.26 15.38 2.34
N ARG A 89 21.19 16.35 2.37
CA ARG A 89 22.37 16.29 3.25
C ARG A 89 21.97 16.20 4.73
N ILE A 90 20.96 16.95 5.16
CA ILE A 90 20.42 16.86 6.52
C ILE A 90 19.82 15.47 6.76
N MET A 91 19.05 14.94 5.79
CA MET A 91 18.41 13.64 5.91
C MET A 91 19.39 12.47 5.97
N ASN A 92 20.55 12.60 5.33
CA ASN A 92 21.60 11.58 5.27
C ASN A 92 22.67 11.78 6.36
N SER A 93 22.51 12.77 7.24
CA SER A 93 23.45 13.01 8.32
C SER A 93 23.46 11.83 9.32
N PRO A 94 24.63 11.38 9.78
CA PRO A 94 24.73 10.31 10.78
C PRO A 94 24.18 10.73 12.16
N ALA A 95 23.85 12.01 12.35
CA ALA A 95 23.34 12.59 13.58
C ALA A 95 21.84 12.29 13.78
N GLY A 96 21.48 11.02 13.94
CA GLY A 96 20.15 10.59 14.41
C GLY A 96 19.00 10.85 13.43
N LEU A 97 17.77 10.93 13.96
CA LEU A 97 16.58 11.17 13.15
C LEU A 97 16.59 12.61 12.60
N PRO A 98 16.37 12.83 11.29
CA PRO A 98 16.34 14.16 10.71
C PRO A 98 15.27 15.06 11.38
N PRO A 99 15.51 16.38 11.46
CA PRO A 99 14.52 17.31 12.00
C PRO A 99 13.20 17.24 11.20
N ILE A 100 12.07 17.19 11.92
CA ILE A 100 10.73 17.11 11.32
C ILE A 100 10.50 18.25 10.32
N ASN A 101 10.90 19.47 10.65
CA ASN A 101 10.72 20.63 9.77
C ASN A 101 11.50 20.50 8.46
N ALA A 102 12.68 19.88 8.47
CA ALA A 102 13.46 19.64 7.25
C ALA A 102 12.76 18.64 6.34
N MET A 103 12.22 17.56 6.91
CA MET A 103 11.45 16.56 6.17
C MET A 103 10.14 17.13 5.60
N ILE A 104 9.43 17.97 6.35
CA ILE A 104 8.21 18.63 5.88
C ILE A 104 8.53 19.61 4.75
N ASN A 105 9.54 20.48 4.92
CA ASN A 105 9.91 21.44 3.89
C ASN A 105 10.38 20.72 2.61
N LEU A 106 11.21 19.69 2.73
CA LEU A 106 11.61 18.88 1.58
C LEU A 106 10.41 18.22 0.88
N ALA A 107 9.41 17.77 1.64
CA ALA A 107 8.20 17.21 1.04
C ALA A 107 7.45 18.24 0.19
N VAL A 108 7.35 19.49 0.65
CA VAL A 108 6.74 20.59 -0.10
C VAL A 108 7.51 20.85 -1.40
N VAL A 109 8.84 20.96 -1.33
CA VAL A 109 9.68 21.20 -2.51
C VAL A 109 9.56 20.04 -3.52
N TYR A 110 9.50 18.79 -3.05
CA TYR A 110 9.26 17.64 -3.94
C TYR A 110 7.87 17.67 -4.58
N GLU A 111 6.83 18.08 -3.84
CA GLU A 111 5.47 18.22 -4.37
C GLU A 111 5.39 19.29 -5.46
N ASP A 112 6.01 20.46 -5.23
CA ASP A 112 6.06 21.56 -6.20
C ASP A 112 6.76 21.15 -7.50
N ARG A 113 7.78 20.29 -7.40
CA ARG A 113 8.48 19.68 -8.55
C ARG A 113 7.70 18.54 -9.22
N GLY A 114 6.58 18.10 -8.64
CA GLY A 114 5.79 16.96 -9.10
C GLY A 114 6.38 15.59 -8.72
N ASP A 115 7.42 15.53 -7.88
CA ASP A 115 7.90 14.27 -7.28
C ASP A 115 7.01 13.87 -6.09
N ILE A 116 5.78 13.48 -6.41
CA ILE A 116 4.78 13.02 -5.43
C ILE A 116 5.31 11.84 -4.61
N ALA A 117 6.13 10.97 -5.20
CA ALA A 117 6.70 9.83 -4.52
C ALA A 117 7.76 10.24 -3.49
N GLY A 118 8.62 11.20 -3.82
CA GLY A 118 9.59 11.80 -2.90
C GLY A 118 8.90 12.47 -1.71
N ALA A 119 7.89 13.29 -2.00
CA ALA A 119 7.11 14.00 -0.99
C ALA A 119 6.41 13.02 -0.03
N GLU A 120 5.77 11.97 -0.55
CA GLU A 120 5.10 10.93 0.25
C GLU A 120 6.08 10.22 1.21
N ARG A 121 7.29 9.88 0.72
CA ARG A 121 8.32 9.23 1.55
C ARG A 121 8.74 10.09 2.74
N CYS A 122 8.92 11.39 2.52
CA CYS A 122 9.30 12.33 3.58
C CYS A 122 8.20 12.45 4.65
N LEU A 123 6.95 12.64 4.24
CA LEU A 123 5.83 12.77 5.18
C LEU A 123 5.53 11.47 5.93
N ARG A 124 5.69 10.31 5.30
CA ARG A 124 5.52 9.02 5.98
C ARG A 124 6.49 8.87 7.15
N LYS A 125 7.77 9.20 6.98
CA LYS A 125 8.78 9.19 8.06
C LYS A 125 8.40 10.14 9.20
N VAL A 126 7.84 11.31 8.88
CA VAL A 126 7.34 12.25 9.89
C VAL A 126 6.18 11.63 10.67
N LEU A 127 5.22 10.99 10.00
CA LEU A 127 4.04 10.40 10.64
C LEU A 127 4.36 9.10 11.40
N GLU A 128 5.40 8.37 11.03
CA GLU A 128 5.90 7.21 11.79
C GLU A 128 6.45 7.64 13.17
N SER A 129 7.13 8.78 13.24
CA SER A 129 7.72 9.32 14.48
C SER A 129 6.77 10.25 15.25
N ALA A 130 5.93 11.01 14.55
CA ALA A 130 4.97 11.95 15.10
C ALA A 130 3.60 11.82 14.41
N PRO A 131 2.80 10.78 14.75
CA PRO A 131 1.53 10.46 14.07
C PRO A 131 0.48 11.58 14.11
N ASN A 132 0.57 12.47 15.11
CA ASN A 132 -0.36 13.59 15.31
C ASN A 132 0.17 14.93 14.79
N ASN A 133 1.25 14.94 13.99
CA ASN A 133 1.74 16.19 13.40
C ASN A 133 0.71 16.77 12.41
N PRO A 134 0.13 17.96 12.68
CA PRO A 134 -0.98 18.49 11.90
C PRO A 134 -0.57 18.86 10.47
N ARG A 135 0.64 19.44 10.29
CA ARG A 135 1.16 19.83 8.96
C ARG A 135 1.43 18.60 8.10
N ALA A 136 2.08 17.58 8.65
CA ALA A 136 2.37 16.36 7.92
C ALA A 136 1.10 15.61 7.51
N ARG A 137 0.06 15.59 8.36
CA ARG A 137 -1.24 15.00 8.01
C ARG A 137 -1.97 15.76 6.91
N LEU A 138 -1.90 17.10 6.94
CA LEU A 138 -2.50 17.95 5.91
C LEU A 138 -1.83 17.70 4.56
N PHE A 139 -0.50 17.86 4.48
CA PHE A 139 0.24 17.65 3.25
C PHE A 139 0.15 16.21 2.75
N MET A 140 0.07 15.20 3.63
CA MET A 140 -0.12 13.82 3.22
C MET A 140 -1.49 13.61 2.55
N LYS A 141 -2.53 14.30 3.03
CA LYS A 141 -3.85 14.26 2.39
C LYS A 141 -3.81 14.88 1.00
N ASP A 142 -3.12 16.01 0.84
CA ASP A 142 -2.99 16.71 -0.43
C ASP A 142 -2.20 15.86 -1.45
N ILE A 143 -1.08 15.25 -1.03
CA ILE A 143 -0.31 14.29 -1.84
C ILE A 143 -1.14 13.09 -2.28
N LEU A 144 -1.92 12.49 -1.37
CA LEU A 144 -2.79 11.36 -1.70
C LEU A 144 -3.88 11.77 -2.70
N ALA A 145 -4.47 12.95 -2.53
CA ALA A 145 -5.43 13.49 -3.49
C ALA A 145 -4.79 13.76 -4.87
N SER A 146 -3.56 14.28 -4.90
CA SER A 146 -2.78 14.48 -6.14
C SER A 146 -2.43 13.16 -6.83
N LYS A 147 -2.22 12.08 -6.05
CA LYS A 147 -2.03 10.72 -6.57
C LYS A 147 -3.31 10.12 -7.16
N ASP A 148 -4.45 10.40 -6.52
CA ASP A 148 -5.78 9.95 -6.97
C ASP A 148 -6.33 10.77 -8.17
N MET A 149 -5.74 11.92 -8.50
CA MET A 149 -6.10 12.77 -9.65
C MET A 149 -5.48 12.31 -10.97
N TYR A 150 -4.52 11.38 -10.97
CA TYR A 150 -4.12 10.68 -12.18
C TYR A 150 -5.22 9.67 -12.54
N TYR A 151 -6.13 10.11 -13.41
CA TYR A 151 -7.03 9.22 -14.15
C TYR A 151 -6.20 8.19 -14.91
N ASP A 152 -6.03 7.00 -14.34
CA ASP A 152 -5.50 5.86 -15.08
C ASP A 152 -6.60 5.40 -16.05
N GLU A 153 -6.62 5.99 -17.25
CA GLU A 153 -7.53 5.59 -18.33
C GLU A 153 -7.43 4.08 -18.60
N GLU A 154 -6.28 3.46 -18.35
CA GLU A 154 -6.11 2.02 -18.52
C GLU A 154 -6.84 1.25 -17.43
N GLN A 155 -6.74 1.68 -16.17
CA GLN A 155 -7.45 1.08 -15.05
C GLN A 155 -8.98 1.25 -15.19
N ASP A 156 -9.47 2.41 -15.56
CA ASP A 156 -10.90 2.63 -15.82
C ASP A 156 -11.38 1.85 -17.06
N ARG A 157 -10.60 1.80 -18.14
CA ARG A 157 -10.91 0.92 -19.28
C ARG A 157 -10.92 -0.54 -18.85
N ASN A 158 -10.05 -0.96 -17.95
CA ASN A 158 -10.00 -2.33 -17.45
C ASN A 158 -11.17 -2.64 -16.51
N ILE A 159 -11.59 -1.70 -15.66
CA ILE A 159 -12.78 -1.80 -14.82
C ILE A 159 -14.04 -1.83 -15.69
N ALA A 160 -14.12 -0.98 -16.72
CA ALA A 160 -15.21 -0.94 -17.69
C ALA A 160 -15.27 -2.23 -18.53
N LYS A 161 -14.13 -2.73 -19.02
CA LYS A 161 -14.04 -4.02 -19.74
C LYS A 161 -14.46 -5.18 -18.84
N ARG A 162 -14.02 -5.17 -17.58
CA ARG A 162 -14.34 -6.23 -16.61
C ARG A 162 -15.81 -6.20 -16.24
N SER A 163 -16.40 -5.04 -15.99
CA SER A 163 -17.85 -4.89 -15.73
C SER A 163 -18.68 -5.33 -16.93
N ALA A 164 -18.33 -4.89 -18.15
CA ALA A 164 -19.00 -5.33 -19.37
C ALA A 164 -18.92 -6.86 -19.59
N LEU A 165 -17.80 -7.48 -19.24
CA LEU A 165 -17.66 -8.95 -19.29
C LEU A 165 -18.60 -9.64 -18.29
N LEU A 166 -18.77 -9.09 -17.09
CA LEU A 166 -19.67 -9.64 -16.07
C LEU A 166 -21.15 -9.51 -16.46
N ASP A 167 -21.51 -8.48 -17.21
CA ASP A 167 -22.86 -8.27 -17.74
C ASP A 167 -23.18 -9.11 -18.97
N THR A 168 -22.18 -9.79 -19.55
CA THR A 168 -22.37 -10.64 -20.73
C THR A 168 -23.34 -11.79 -20.40
N PRO A 169 -24.41 -11.99 -21.19
CA PRO A 169 -25.37 -13.07 -21.00
C PRO A 169 -24.73 -14.46 -21.10
N VAL A 170 -25.18 -15.39 -20.24
CA VAL A 170 -24.69 -16.78 -20.28
C VAL A 170 -25.04 -17.51 -21.60
N THR A 171 -25.97 -16.95 -22.39
CA THR A 171 -26.37 -17.46 -23.71
C THR A 171 -25.33 -17.23 -24.80
N ASP A 172 -24.45 -16.25 -24.62
CA ASP A 172 -23.47 -15.83 -25.63
C ASP A 172 -22.24 -16.74 -25.61
N PHE A 173 -22.13 -17.61 -24.60
CA PHE A 173 -21.07 -18.59 -24.49
C PHE A 173 -21.47 -19.93 -25.11
N GLU A 174 -20.48 -20.63 -25.66
CA GLU A 174 -20.62 -21.95 -26.28
C GLU A 174 -20.82 -23.06 -25.22
N LEU A 175 -21.99 -23.05 -24.60
CA LEU A 175 -22.42 -24.04 -23.63
C LEU A 175 -23.38 -25.04 -24.26
N SER A 176 -23.34 -26.30 -23.80
CA SER A 176 -24.30 -27.31 -24.25
C SER A 176 -25.74 -26.87 -23.99
N VAL A 177 -26.67 -27.38 -24.80
CA VAL A 177 -28.11 -27.13 -24.64
C VAL A 177 -28.57 -27.50 -23.21
N ARG A 178 -27.97 -28.54 -22.62
CA ARG A 178 -28.24 -28.97 -21.25
C ARG A 178 -27.78 -27.94 -20.22
N ALA A 179 -26.54 -27.46 -20.32
CA ALA A 179 -26.01 -26.45 -19.41
C ALA A 179 -26.83 -25.16 -19.47
N ARG A 180 -27.14 -24.64 -20.67
CA ARG A 180 -27.97 -23.44 -20.85
C ARG A 180 -29.38 -23.59 -20.27
N ASN A 181 -30.02 -24.74 -20.50
CA ASN A 181 -31.35 -24.99 -19.96
C ASN A 181 -31.36 -25.06 -18.42
N CYS A 182 -30.29 -25.60 -17.81
CA CYS A 182 -30.16 -25.63 -16.36
C CYS A 182 -29.93 -24.23 -15.78
N LEU A 183 -28.99 -23.46 -16.35
CA LEU A 183 -28.71 -22.08 -15.92
C LEU A 183 -29.97 -21.19 -16.01
N LYS A 184 -30.73 -21.31 -17.10
CA LYS A 184 -32.01 -20.61 -17.29
C LYS A 184 -33.04 -20.96 -16.21
N LYS A 185 -33.15 -22.24 -15.82
CA LYS A 185 -34.05 -22.68 -14.74
C LYS A 185 -33.60 -22.19 -13.36
N MET A 186 -32.29 -22.04 -13.17
CA MET A 186 -31.68 -21.46 -11.96
C MET A 186 -31.75 -19.93 -11.94
N LYS A 187 -32.35 -19.29 -12.96
CA LYS A 187 -32.42 -17.83 -13.14
C LYS A 187 -31.04 -17.15 -13.23
N ILE A 188 -29.99 -17.89 -13.60
CA ILE A 188 -28.65 -17.35 -13.85
C ILE A 188 -28.64 -16.79 -15.27
N ARG A 189 -28.51 -15.46 -15.41
CA ARG A 189 -28.63 -14.80 -16.72
C ARG A 189 -27.32 -14.24 -17.23
N THR A 190 -26.47 -13.73 -16.35
CA THR A 190 -25.19 -13.12 -16.71
C THR A 190 -24.01 -13.93 -16.19
N LEU A 191 -22.82 -13.65 -16.73
CA LEU A 191 -21.59 -14.21 -16.22
C LEU A 191 -21.38 -13.84 -14.74
N GLY A 192 -21.71 -12.60 -14.35
CA GLY A 192 -21.65 -12.12 -12.97
C GLY A 192 -22.53 -12.93 -12.01
N ASP A 193 -23.74 -13.31 -12.43
CA ASP A 193 -24.62 -14.19 -11.64
C ASP A 193 -24.01 -15.58 -11.44
N LEU A 194 -23.39 -16.13 -12.50
CA LEU A 194 -22.77 -17.45 -12.45
C LEU A 194 -21.58 -17.49 -11.49
N LEU A 195 -20.81 -16.40 -11.39
CA LEU A 195 -19.68 -16.29 -10.45
C LEU A 195 -20.11 -16.26 -8.97
N LYS A 196 -21.38 -15.95 -8.69
CA LYS A 196 -21.94 -15.93 -7.33
C LYS A 196 -22.44 -17.29 -6.86
N ILE A 197 -22.45 -18.30 -7.73
CA ILE A 197 -22.90 -19.64 -7.40
C ILE A 197 -21.70 -20.56 -7.23
N THR A 198 -21.76 -21.44 -6.23
CA THR A 198 -20.74 -22.45 -5.96
C THR A 198 -20.97 -23.73 -6.76
N GLU A 199 -19.93 -24.55 -6.89
CA GLU A 199 -20.01 -25.85 -7.56
C GLU A 199 -21.02 -26.80 -6.90
N ALA A 200 -21.08 -26.76 -5.57
CA ALA A 200 -21.98 -27.59 -4.78
C ALA A 200 -23.46 -27.22 -5.04
N GLU A 201 -23.75 -25.93 -5.15
CA GLU A 201 -25.11 -25.43 -5.45
C GLU A 201 -25.55 -25.82 -6.87
N LEU A 202 -24.65 -25.75 -7.86
CA LEU A 202 -24.94 -26.22 -9.22
C LEU A 202 -25.25 -27.72 -9.24
N LEU A 203 -24.44 -28.54 -8.58
CA LEU A 203 -24.64 -30.00 -8.50
C LEU A 203 -25.88 -30.42 -7.71
N SER A 204 -26.33 -29.59 -6.77
CA SER A 204 -27.56 -29.86 -6.00
C SER A 204 -28.84 -29.78 -6.85
N TYR A 205 -28.78 -29.12 -8.02
CA TYR A 205 -29.96 -28.85 -8.83
C TYR A 205 -30.42 -30.06 -9.65
N LYS A 206 -31.73 -30.35 -9.62
CA LYS A 206 -32.32 -31.49 -10.33
C LYS A 206 -32.03 -31.40 -11.83
N ASN A 207 -31.35 -32.43 -12.35
CA ASN A 207 -30.91 -32.62 -13.75
C ASN A 207 -29.63 -31.87 -14.17
N PHE A 208 -28.96 -31.16 -13.26
CA PHE A 208 -27.60 -30.70 -13.48
C PHE A 208 -26.63 -31.89 -13.35
N GLY A 209 -25.66 -32.00 -14.26
CA GLY A 209 -24.76 -33.16 -14.33
C GLY A 209 -23.29 -32.74 -14.32
N GLU A 210 -22.40 -33.67 -13.99
CA GLU A 210 -20.95 -33.44 -13.94
C GLU A 210 -20.39 -32.95 -15.27
N THR A 211 -20.91 -33.42 -16.40
CA THR A 211 -20.49 -32.96 -17.73
C THR A 211 -20.79 -31.47 -17.95
N SER A 212 -21.97 -31.00 -17.55
CA SER A 212 -22.32 -29.57 -17.63
C SER A 212 -21.48 -28.72 -16.67
N LEU A 213 -21.06 -29.27 -15.51
CA LEU A 213 -20.15 -28.58 -14.60
C LEU A 213 -18.77 -28.39 -15.24
N VAL A 214 -18.22 -29.45 -15.85
CA VAL A 214 -16.90 -29.39 -16.52
C VAL A 214 -16.91 -28.39 -17.66
N GLU A 215 -17.97 -28.35 -18.48
CA GLU A 215 -18.15 -27.36 -19.54
C GLU A 215 -18.13 -25.92 -19.01
N ILE A 216 -18.88 -25.66 -17.93
CA ILE A 216 -18.92 -24.33 -17.29
C ILE A 216 -17.54 -23.95 -16.72
N LYS A 217 -16.85 -24.87 -16.06
CA LYS A 217 -15.51 -24.62 -15.52
C LYS A 217 -14.49 -24.34 -16.62
N ALA A 218 -14.55 -25.07 -17.73
CA ALA A 218 -13.68 -24.85 -18.89
C ALA A 218 -13.90 -23.46 -19.50
N MET A 219 -15.16 -23.07 -19.70
CA MET A 219 -15.52 -21.74 -20.20
C MET A 219 -15.01 -20.62 -19.28
N LEU A 220 -15.23 -20.76 -17.96
CA LEU A 220 -14.77 -19.78 -16.99
C LEU A 220 -13.23 -19.69 -16.96
N SER A 221 -12.55 -20.83 -17.01
CA SER A 221 -11.07 -20.89 -17.01
C SER A 221 -10.48 -20.20 -18.24
N GLN A 222 -11.10 -20.33 -19.42
CA GLN A 222 -10.68 -19.62 -20.64
C GLN A 222 -10.72 -18.09 -20.49
N LYS A 223 -11.58 -17.57 -19.60
CA LYS A 223 -11.71 -16.15 -19.29
C LYS A 223 -10.95 -15.73 -18.02
N GLY A 224 -10.17 -16.63 -17.42
CA GLY A 224 -9.45 -16.38 -16.16
C GLY A 224 -10.37 -16.23 -14.95
N LEU A 225 -11.56 -16.85 -15.00
CA LEU A 225 -12.61 -16.77 -13.99
C LEU A 225 -12.83 -18.13 -13.33
N ARG A 226 -13.41 -18.14 -12.11
CA ARG A 226 -13.79 -19.37 -11.38
C ARG A 226 -15.14 -19.23 -10.71
N LEU A 227 -15.85 -20.34 -10.53
CA LEU A 227 -17.11 -20.40 -9.77
C LEU A 227 -16.87 -19.96 -8.31
N GLY A 228 -17.83 -19.26 -7.73
CA GLY A 228 -17.76 -18.74 -6.35
C GLY A 228 -16.86 -17.51 -6.13
N GLN A 229 -16.07 -17.05 -7.11
CA GLN A 229 -15.24 -15.85 -6.89
C GLN A 229 -16.05 -14.55 -6.73
N GLY A 230 -17.26 -14.50 -7.26
CA GLY A 230 -18.16 -13.35 -7.11
C GLY A 230 -18.66 -13.22 -5.66
N LEU A 231 -18.66 -14.32 -4.91
CA LEU A 231 -18.95 -14.31 -3.48
C LEU A 231 -17.77 -13.73 -2.69
N GLU A 232 -16.51 -14.02 -3.06
CA GLU A 232 -15.32 -13.51 -2.34
C GLU A 232 -15.28 -11.98 -2.25
N GLY A 233 -15.73 -11.26 -3.28
CA GLY A 233 -15.80 -9.79 -3.29
C GLY A 233 -16.89 -9.23 -2.35
N GLN A 234 -18.06 -9.87 -2.30
CA GLN A 234 -19.11 -9.51 -1.34
C GLN A 234 -18.71 -9.86 0.09
N TYR A 235 -18.03 -11.00 0.27
CA TYR A 235 -17.40 -11.34 1.54
C TYR A 235 -16.36 -10.29 1.93
N SER A 236 -15.64 -9.64 1.02
CA SER A 236 -14.63 -8.62 1.39
C SER A 236 -15.25 -7.31 1.91
N GLN A 237 -16.31 -6.79 1.29
CA GLN A 237 -16.99 -5.58 1.78
C GLN A 237 -17.76 -5.84 3.08
N VAL A 238 -18.54 -6.93 3.11
CA VAL A 238 -19.25 -7.36 4.32
C VAL A 238 -18.27 -7.71 5.44
N ARG A 239 -17.14 -8.37 5.13
CA ARG A 239 -16.07 -8.58 6.13
C ARG A 239 -15.50 -7.25 6.60
N LYS A 240 -15.26 -6.27 5.73
CA LYS A 240 -14.69 -4.99 6.15
C LYS A 240 -15.60 -4.27 7.15
N GLU A 241 -16.90 -4.17 6.86
CA GLU A 241 -17.90 -3.61 7.77
C GLU A 241 -17.97 -4.40 9.09
N ILE A 242 -17.99 -5.73 9.03
CA ILE A 242 -18.01 -6.59 10.23
C ILE A 242 -16.72 -6.43 11.05
N TYR A 243 -15.56 -6.35 10.41
CA TYR A 243 -14.29 -6.14 11.10
C TYR A 243 -14.23 -4.77 11.77
N GLU A 244 -14.83 -3.73 11.17
CA GLU A 244 -14.99 -2.40 11.78
C GLU A 244 -15.93 -2.44 13.01
N GLU A 245 -17.04 -3.19 12.95
CA GLU A 245 -17.90 -3.41 14.12
C GLU A 245 -17.18 -4.18 15.24
N LEU A 246 -16.42 -5.22 14.89
CA LEU A 246 -15.64 -6.02 15.83
C LEU A 246 -14.51 -5.22 16.49
N ARG A 247 -13.90 -4.27 15.77
CA ARG A 247 -12.92 -3.31 16.33
C ARG A 247 -13.51 -2.44 17.43
N GLY A 248 -14.82 -2.19 17.40
CA GLY A 248 -15.53 -1.52 18.50
C GLY A 248 -15.64 -2.37 19.77
N LYS A 249 -15.53 -3.70 19.65
CA LYS A 249 -15.73 -4.65 20.77
C LYS A 249 -14.42 -5.24 21.31
N ALA A 250 -13.40 -5.41 20.48
CA ALA A 250 -12.10 -5.96 20.87
C ALA A 250 -10.95 -5.28 20.10
N PRO A 251 -9.77 -5.13 20.73
CA PRO A 251 -8.61 -4.51 20.09
C PRO A 251 -8.00 -5.39 18.98
N ASP A 252 -7.36 -4.75 17.99
CA ASP A 252 -6.83 -5.40 16.78
C ASP A 252 -5.91 -6.59 17.02
N HIS A 253 -5.09 -6.54 18.08
CA HIS A 253 -4.18 -7.64 18.40
C HIS A 253 -4.91 -8.92 18.85
N ILE A 254 -6.14 -8.80 19.37
CA ILE A 254 -6.99 -9.94 19.70
C ILE A 254 -7.68 -10.48 18.45
N LEU A 255 -8.20 -9.60 17.58
CA LEU A 255 -8.84 -10.00 16.33
C LEU A 255 -7.88 -10.74 15.40
N ASN A 256 -6.62 -10.29 15.33
CA ASN A 256 -5.59 -10.91 14.49
C ASN A 256 -4.95 -12.17 15.11
N LYS A 257 -5.29 -12.51 16.36
CA LYS A 257 -4.75 -13.70 17.02
C LYS A 257 -5.23 -14.96 16.28
N PRO A 258 -4.37 -15.97 16.07
CA PRO A 258 -4.76 -17.18 15.34
C PRO A 258 -5.77 -18.02 16.15
N VAL A 259 -6.70 -18.68 15.46
CA VAL A 259 -7.70 -19.57 16.11
C VAL A 259 -7.05 -20.76 16.83
N SER A 260 -5.81 -21.11 16.51
CA SER A 260 -5.03 -22.12 17.23
C SER A 260 -4.79 -21.74 18.70
N ALA A 261 -4.77 -20.44 19.02
CA ALA A 261 -4.60 -19.94 20.38
C ALA A 261 -5.86 -20.08 21.26
N LEU A 262 -7.00 -20.46 20.68
CA LEU A 262 -8.25 -20.72 21.41
C LEU A 262 -8.29 -22.13 22.04
N GLU A 263 -7.26 -22.96 21.79
CA GLU A 263 -7.14 -24.33 22.31
C GLU A 263 -8.38 -25.21 22.04
N LEU A 264 -9.01 -24.99 20.88
CA LEU A 264 -10.22 -25.70 20.49
C LEU A 264 -9.97 -27.19 20.20
N SER A 265 -11.01 -27.99 20.40
CA SER A 265 -11.07 -29.41 20.06
C SER A 265 -10.72 -29.67 18.59
N VAL A 266 -10.23 -30.88 18.31
CA VAL A 266 -9.83 -31.30 16.95
C VAL A 266 -10.98 -31.15 15.95
N ARG A 267 -12.23 -31.38 16.38
CA ARG A 267 -13.43 -31.25 15.54
C ARG A 267 -13.71 -29.80 15.20
N ALA A 268 -13.71 -28.91 16.20
CA ALA A 268 -13.89 -27.48 16.01
C ALA A 268 -12.79 -26.92 15.09
N ARG A 269 -11.51 -27.23 15.37
CA ARG A 269 -10.38 -26.80 14.55
C ARG A 269 -10.48 -27.25 13.09
N LYS A 270 -10.85 -28.51 12.86
CA LYS A 270 -11.02 -29.05 11.50
C LYS A 270 -12.17 -28.35 10.76
N ALA A 271 -13.24 -28.01 11.45
CA ALA A 271 -14.34 -27.24 10.86
C ALA A 271 -13.92 -25.81 10.52
N LEU A 272 -13.18 -25.13 11.41
CA LEU A 272 -12.66 -23.79 11.13
C LEU A 272 -11.68 -23.77 9.95
N GLN A 273 -10.85 -24.80 9.83
CA GLN A 273 -9.96 -24.97 8.69
C GLN A 273 -10.73 -25.16 7.37
N GLN A 274 -11.83 -25.93 7.40
CA GLN A 274 -12.70 -26.11 6.22
C GLN A 274 -13.44 -24.83 5.81
N LEU A 275 -13.73 -23.96 6.78
CA LEU A 275 -14.33 -22.64 6.55
C LEU A 275 -13.31 -21.52 6.25
N GLY A 276 -12.01 -21.85 6.28
CA GLY A 276 -10.93 -20.90 6.06
C GLY A 276 -10.82 -19.81 7.13
N ALA A 277 -11.33 -20.04 8.35
CA ALA A 277 -11.20 -19.10 9.46
C ALA A 277 -9.83 -19.28 10.14
N GLN A 278 -8.94 -18.31 9.99
CA GLN A 278 -7.55 -18.39 10.48
C GLN A 278 -7.33 -17.56 11.74
N SER A 279 -8.05 -16.45 11.90
CA SER A 279 -7.97 -15.54 13.04
C SER A 279 -9.24 -15.55 13.90
N ILE A 280 -9.14 -15.03 15.13
CA ILE A 280 -10.30 -14.84 16.02
C ILE A 280 -11.32 -13.90 15.36
N GLY A 281 -10.87 -12.86 14.66
CA GLY A 281 -11.74 -11.96 13.89
C GLY A 281 -12.49 -12.68 12.78
N ASP A 282 -11.83 -13.56 12.04
CA ASP A 282 -12.48 -14.38 11.01
C ASP A 282 -13.55 -15.29 11.62
N LEU A 283 -13.27 -15.86 12.78
CA LEU A 283 -14.20 -16.72 13.49
C LEU A 283 -15.43 -15.94 14.00
N ALA A 284 -15.23 -14.77 14.62
CA ALA A 284 -16.31 -13.91 15.11
C ALA A 284 -17.19 -13.39 13.96
N SER A 285 -16.63 -13.22 12.75
CA SER A 285 -17.38 -12.82 11.56
C SER A 285 -18.34 -13.88 11.01
N ARG A 286 -18.23 -15.13 11.48
CA ARG A 286 -19.08 -16.25 11.05
C ARG A 286 -20.36 -16.35 11.85
N THR A 287 -21.37 -16.91 11.21
CA THR A 287 -22.67 -17.19 11.82
C THR A 287 -22.71 -18.63 12.36
N GLU A 288 -23.62 -18.87 13.31
CA GLU A 288 -23.88 -20.21 13.83
C GLU A 288 -24.29 -21.19 12.71
N ALA A 289 -25.12 -20.74 11.76
CA ALA A 289 -25.58 -21.55 10.65
C ALA A 289 -24.45 -22.01 9.73
N GLU A 290 -23.47 -21.15 9.45
CA GLU A 290 -22.28 -21.49 8.65
C GLU A 290 -21.44 -22.58 9.34
N LEU A 291 -21.28 -22.50 10.67
CA LEU A 291 -20.56 -23.51 11.44
C LEU A 291 -21.31 -24.86 11.45
N MET A 292 -22.62 -24.82 11.67
CA MET A 292 -23.49 -26.01 11.69
C MET A 292 -23.62 -26.70 10.33
N GLY A 293 -23.39 -25.98 9.23
CA GLY A 293 -23.36 -26.54 7.88
C GLY A 293 -22.13 -27.41 7.56
N VAL A 294 -21.09 -27.38 8.42
CA VAL A 294 -19.86 -28.15 8.20
C VAL A 294 -20.05 -29.62 8.54
N LYS A 295 -19.66 -30.51 7.63
CA LYS A 295 -19.74 -31.96 7.82
C LYS A 295 -18.94 -32.40 9.05
N ASN A 296 -19.60 -33.09 9.98
CA ASN A 296 -19.06 -33.55 11.28
C ASN A 296 -18.78 -32.44 12.31
N PHE A 297 -19.34 -31.24 12.12
CA PHE A 297 -19.47 -30.24 13.17
C PHE A 297 -20.78 -30.46 13.94
N GLY A 298 -20.81 -30.11 15.23
CA GLY A 298 -21.99 -30.36 16.07
C GLY A 298 -22.06 -29.46 17.29
N GLN A 299 -23.18 -29.56 18.02
CA GLN A 299 -23.56 -28.60 19.06
C GLN A 299 -22.52 -28.41 20.17
N THR A 300 -21.81 -29.48 20.54
CA THR A 300 -20.76 -29.41 21.57
C THR A 300 -19.58 -28.53 21.15
N SER A 301 -19.18 -28.60 19.87
CA SER A 301 -18.10 -27.77 19.33
C SER A 301 -18.56 -26.32 19.12
N LEU A 302 -19.85 -26.10 18.90
CA LEU A 302 -20.41 -24.75 18.83
C LEU A 302 -20.40 -24.06 20.20
N VAL A 303 -20.85 -24.75 21.26
CA VAL A 303 -20.83 -24.23 22.62
C VAL A 303 -19.38 -23.89 23.04
N GLU A 304 -18.45 -24.79 22.73
CA GLU A 304 -17.02 -24.59 22.96
C GLU A 304 -16.50 -23.32 22.26
N ILE A 305 -16.86 -23.09 21.00
CA ILE A 305 -16.47 -21.89 20.25
C ILE A 305 -17.04 -20.63 20.90
N ARG A 306 -18.33 -20.63 21.28
CA ARG A 306 -18.98 -19.48 21.94
C ARG A 306 -18.29 -19.13 23.26
N GLU A 307 -18.05 -20.13 24.10
CA GLU A 307 -17.38 -19.94 25.37
C GLU A 307 -15.99 -19.32 25.18
N LYS A 308 -15.19 -19.85 24.24
CA LYS A 308 -13.84 -19.34 23.96
C LYS A 308 -13.83 -17.94 23.35
N LEU A 309 -14.79 -17.59 22.49
CA LEU A 309 -14.94 -16.23 21.97
C LEU A 309 -15.36 -15.24 23.07
N GLY A 310 -16.24 -15.67 23.99
CA GLY A 310 -16.70 -14.84 25.11
C GLY A 310 -15.58 -14.36 26.03
N HIS A 311 -14.49 -15.12 26.17
CA HIS A 311 -13.29 -14.70 26.92
C HIS A 311 -12.61 -13.44 26.32
N PHE A 312 -12.87 -13.16 25.05
CA PHE A 312 -12.36 -12.00 24.34
C PHE A 312 -13.42 -10.90 24.15
N ASN A 313 -14.56 -11.01 24.84
CA ASN A 313 -15.71 -10.12 24.66
C ASN A 313 -16.24 -10.10 23.21
N LEU A 314 -16.14 -11.26 22.55
CA LEU A 314 -16.57 -11.48 21.18
C LEU A 314 -17.65 -12.54 21.15
N ASP A 315 -18.57 -12.40 20.21
CA ASP A 315 -19.62 -13.38 19.94
C ASP A 315 -19.64 -13.70 18.45
N LEU A 316 -20.25 -14.83 18.10
CA LEU A 316 -20.55 -15.16 16.72
C LEU A 316 -21.55 -14.15 16.15
N ARG A 317 -21.43 -13.87 14.85
CA ARG A 317 -22.36 -13.00 14.15
C ARG A 317 -23.78 -13.57 14.23
N MET A 318 -24.70 -12.75 14.72
CA MET A 318 -26.14 -13.01 14.64
C MET A 318 -26.66 -12.50 13.30
N LEU A 319 -27.51 -13.28 12.66
CA LEU A 319 -28.31 -12.83 11.52
C LEU A 319 -29.63 -12.32 12.10
N ASP A 320 -29.97 -11.05 11.85
CA ASP A 320 -31.32 -10.52 12.07
C ASP A 320 -32.31 -11.10 11.05
#